data_AF-A0A2W4X4P6-F1
#
_entry.id   AF-A0A2W4X4P6-F1
#
_cell.length_a   1.000
_cell.length_b   1.000
_cell.length_c   1.000
_cell.angle_alpha   90.00
_cell.angle_beta   90.00
_cell.angle_gamma   90.00
#
_symmetry.space_group_name_H-M   'P 1'
#
loop_
_entity.id
_entity.type
_entity.pdbx_description
1 polymer ?
#
loop_
_entity_poly.entity_id
_entity_poly.type
_entity_poly.pdbx_seq_one_letter_code
_entity_poly.pdbx_strand_id
1 'polypeptide(L)' 'MLRSLVAQLSASNDPHVWETQDADGQMVWNAHDRASGRTIRHASETELRIWLESRYAFTDV' A
#
# COMPACT_ATOMS: atom_id res chain seq x y z
N MET A 1 5.38 -22.54 -15.43
CA MET A 1 4.03 -21.93 -15.26
C MET A 1 3.84 -21.29 -13.89
N LEU A 2 4.04 -21.99 -12.75
CA LEU A 2 3.86 -21.39 -11.41
C LEU A 2 4.71 -20.13 -11.18
N ARG A 3 5.99 -20.14 -11.59
CA ARG A 3 6.91 -18.98 -11.51
C ARG A 3 6.42 -17.76 -12.27
N SER A 4 5.78 -17.96 -13.42
CA SER A 4 5.27 -16.90 -14.30
C SER A 4 4.04 -16.22 -13.71
N LEU A 5 3.18 -17.01 -13.06
CA LEU A 5 1.99 -16.51 -12.37
C LEU A 5 2.36 -15.75 -11.09
N VAL A 6 3.33 -16.26 -10.31
CA VAL A 6 3.87 -15.55 -9.14
C VAL A 6 4.53 -14.23 -9.55
N ALA A 7 5.26 -14.21 -10.69
CA ALA A 7 5.85 -12.99 -11.22
C ALA A 7 4.79 -11.98 -11.71
N GLN A 8 3.70 -12.43 -12.34
CA GLN A 8 2.58 -11.57 -12.76
C GLN A 8 1.74 -11.05 -11.58
N LEU A 9 1.52 -11.85 -10.54
CA LEU A 9 0.92 -11.39 -9.28
C LEU A 9 1.86 -10.44 -8.50
N SER A 10 3.16 -10.49 -8.80
CA SER A 10 4.16 -9.54 -8.31
C SER A 10 4.30 -8.31 -9.23
N ALA A 11 3.66 -8.29 -10.40
CA ALA A 11 3.86 -7.29 -11.44
C ALA A 11 2.94 -6.07 -11.32
N SER A 12 1.84 -6.15 -10.57
CA SER A 12 1.19 -4.93 -10.11
C SER A 12 2.11 -4.33 -9.07
N ASN A 13 2.87 -3.31 -9.51
CA ASN A 13 3.76 -2.54 -8.66
C ASN A 13 2.95 -1.60 -7.74
N ASP A 14 1.63 -1.68 -7.78
CA ASP A 14 0.73 -0.86 -6.97
C ASP A 14 0.85 -1.21 -5.48
N PRO A 15 0.58 -0.26 -4.57
CA PRO A 15 0.63 -0.54 -3.14
C PRO A 15 -0.42 -1.60 -2.77
N HIS A 16 -0.03 -2.56 -1.96
CA HIS A 16 -0.98 -3.46 -1.32
C HIS A 16 -1.61 -2.74 -0.12
N VAL A 17 -2.93 -2.55 -0.14
CA VAL A 17 -3.71 -1.85 0.89
C VAL A 17 -4.63 -2.83 1.61
N TRP A 18 -4.71 -2.75 2.94
CA TRP A 18 -5.63 -3.57 3.74
C TRP A 18 -6.07 -2.87 5.02
N GLU A 19 -7.22 -3.30 5.55
CA GLU A 19 -7.81 -2.81 6.80
C GLU A 19 -7.49 -3.75 7.97
N THR A 20 -7.35 -3.18 9.16
CA THR A 20 -7.27 -3.90 10.44
C THR A 20 -8.12 -3.17 11.48
N GLN A 21 -8.38 -3.80 12.63
CA GLN A 21 -8.87 -3.10 13.81
C GLN A 21 -7.70 -2.80 14.76
N ASP A 22 -7.70 -1.61 15.35
CA ASP A 22 -6.78 -1.28 16.42
C ASP A 22 -7.24 -1.87 17.77
N ALA A 23 -6.53 -1.53 18.85
CA ALA A 23 -6.83 -2.02 20.19
C ALA A 23 -8.19 -1.55 20.73
N ASP A 24 -8.72 -0.44 20.21
CA ASP A 24 -10.01 0.13 20.59
C ASP A 24 -11.14 -0.34 19.64
N GLY A 25 -10.84 -1.26 18.72
CA GLY A 25 -11.78 -1.79 17.74
C GLY A 25 -12.04 -0.83 16.57
N GLN A 26 -11.29 0.27 16.45
CA GLN A 26 -11.44 1.21 15.35
C GLN A 26 -10.79 0.66 14.09
N MET A 27 -11.47 0.86 12.96
CA MET A 27 -10.94 0.46 11.66
C MET A 27 -9.81 1.40 11.25
N VAL A 28 -8.65 0.81 10.94
CA VAL A 28 -7.44 1.52 10.51
C VAL A 28 -6.86 0.89 9.27
N TRP A 29 -6.16 1.70 8.50
CA TRP A 29 -5.62 1.35 7.21
C TRP A 29 -4.13 1.07 7.26
N ASN A 30 -3.68 0.18 6.40
CA ASN A 30 -2.28 -0.16 6.21
C ASN A 30 -1.98 -0.26 4.72
N ALA A 31 -0.78 0.11 4.34
CA ALA A 31 -0.32 -0.10 2.97
C ALA A 31 1.17 -0.43 2.91
N HIS A 32 1.52 -1.26 1.93
CA HIS A 32 2.89 -1.61 1.59
C HIS A 32 3.13 -1.38 0.10
N ASP A 33 4.00 -0.43 -0.22
CA ASP A 33 4.47 -0.19 -1.58
C ASP A 33 5.72 -1.05 -1.83
N ARG A 34 5.57 -2.08 -2.67
CA ARG A 34 6.67 -2.97 -3.07
C ARG A 34 7.70 -2.28 -3.94
N ALA A 35 7.32 -1.23 -4.69
CA ALA A 35 8.21 -0.52 -5.61
C ALA A 35 9.27 0.28 -4.86
N SER A 36 8.86 1.01 -3.82
CA SER A 36 9.74 1.84 -2.99
C SER A 36 10.16 1.17 -1.68
N GLY A 37 9.55 0.04 -1.32
CA GLY A 37 9.71 -0.60 -0.01
C GLY A 37 9.06 0.15 1.15
N ARG A 38 8.37 1.26 0.88
CA ARG A 38 7.73 2.11 1.91
C ARG A 38 6.48 1.43 2.46
N THR A 39 6.20 1.69 3.73
CA THR A 39 5.04 1.14 4.44
C THR A 39 4.41 2.22 5.31
N ILE A 40 3.09 2.19 5.43
CA ILE A 40 2.31 2.95 6.42
C ILE A 40 1.37 1.98 7.16
N ARG A 41 1.20 2.16 8.47
CA ARG A 41 0.42 1.26 9.34
C ARG A 41 -0.46 2.06 10.29
N HIS A 42 -1.59 1.48 10.67
CA HIS A 42 -2.57 2.07 11.59
C HIS A 42 -2.94 3.52 11.23
N ALA A 43 -3.10 3.78 9.94
CA ALA A 43 -3.42 5.11 9.42
C ALA A 43 -4.93 5.32 9.38
N SER A 44 -5.35 6.57 9.56
CA SER A 44 -6.66 7.00 9.08
C SER A 44 -6.74 6.92 7.55
N GLU A 45 -7.96 6.93 7.02
CA GLU A 45 -8.18 6.99 5.56
C GLU A 45 -7.51 8.22 4.93
N THR A 46 -7.54 9.36 5.63
CA THR A 46 -6.93 10.60 5.16
C THR A 46 -5.41 10.49 5.07
N GLU A 47 -4.77 9.90 6.07
CA GLU A 47 -3.32 9.67 6.06
C GLU A 47 -2.91 8.67 4.98
N LEU A 48 -3.68 7.58 4.80
CA LEU A 48 -3.46 6.63 3.73
C LEU A 48 -3.54 7.32 2.35
N ARG A 49 -4.56 8.14 2.12
CA ARG A 49 -4.73 8.89 0.87
C ARG A 49 -3.55 9.82 0.59
N ILE A 50 -3.13 10.62 1.56
CA ILE A 50 -1.96 11.52 1.41
C ILE A 50 -0.71 10.71 1.09
N TRP A 51 -0.51 9.57 1.75
CA TRP A 51 0.62 8.69 1.49
C TRP A 51 0.60 8.14 0.06
N LEU A 52 -0.55 7.69 -0.44
CA LEU A 52 -0.73 7.22 -1.81
C LEU A 52 -0.49 8.35 -2.83
N GLU A 53 -1.06 9.53 -2.61
CA GLU A 53 -0.84 10.71 -3.46
C GLU A 53 0.64 11.10 -3.51
N SER A 54 1.35 11.03 -2.37
CA SER A 54 2.79 11.31 -2.31
C SER A 54 3.63 10.39 -3.20
N ARG A 55 3.15 9.17 -3.48
CA ARG A 55 3.82 8.25 -4.40
C ARG A 55 3.75 8.74 -5.84
N TYR A 56 2.59 9.23 -6.28
CA TYR A 56 2.39 9.67 -7.67
C TYR A 56 2.92 11.08 -7.92
N ALA A 57 3.05 11.89 -6.87
CA ALA A 57 3.66 13.22 -6.96
C ALA A 57 5.15 13.22 -7.35
N PHE A 58 5.85 12.08 -7.25
CA PHE A 58 7.26 11.94 -7.65
C PHE A 58 7.47 11.47 -9.11
N THR A 59 6.42 11.18 -9.87
CA THR A 59 6.53 10.60 -11.23
C THR A 59 6.49 11.66 -12.36
N ASP A 60 6.50 12.96 -12.03
CA ASP A 60 6.42 14.07 -13.00
C ASP A 60 7.76 14.84 -13.15
N VAL A 61 8.88 14.12 -13.31
CA VAL A 61 10.20 14.69 -13.69
C VAL A 61 10.89 13.92 -14.79
#